data_AF-A0A956W1X8-F1
#
_entry.id   AF-A0A956W1X8-F1
#
_cell.length_a   1.000
_cell.length_b   1.000
_cell.length_c   1.000
_cell.angle_alpha   90.00
_cell.angle_beta   90.00
_cell.angle_gamma   90.00
#
_symmetry.space_group_name_H-M   'P 1'
#
loop_
_entity.id
_entity.type
_entity.pdbx_description
1 polymer ?
#
loop_
_entity_poly.entity_id
_entity_poly.type
_entity_poly.pdbx_seq_one_letter_code
_entity_poly.pdbx_strand_id
1 'polypeptide(L)'
;MAMIYDSFTLTAGLTAEMLGLAPRGEGFTLWKNGDARPGGRLPINTNGGGLSFNHSGMYGMQLLVEAYRQLSGTAEDGINGIKGKQTSARSCVVNGTGGSLSTTGTLVLTAD
;
A
#
# COMPACT_ATOMS: atom_id res chain seq x y z
N MET A 1 1.90 -1.44 7.94
CA MET A 1 2.10 -1.20 6.49
C MET A 1 0.80 -0.64 5.91
N ALA A 2 0.81 -0.18 4.66
CA ALA A 2 -0.40 0.27 3.98
C ALA A 2 -0.49 -0.26 2.55
N MET A 3 -1.70 -0.51 2.08
CA MET A 3 -2.02 -0.76 0.68
C MET A 3 -3.05 0.27 0.25
N ILE A 4 -2.67 1.22 -0.60
CA ILE A 4 -3.49 2.38 -0.95
C ILE A 4 -3.69 2.46 -2.45
N TYR A 5 -4.85 2.96 -2.86
CA TYR A 5 -5.19 3.18 -4.26
C TYR A 5 -4.43 4.39 -4.83
N ASP A 6 -3.51 4.12 -5.75
CA ASP A 6 -2.58 5.07 -6.36
C ASP A 6 -2.80 5.16 -7.87
N SER A 7 -3.94 5.72 -8.29
CA SER A 7 -4.23 5.98 -9.70
C SER A 7 -3.29 6.99 -10.34
N PHE A 8 -2.76 7.91 -9.53
CA PHE A 8 -1.68 8.82 -9.91
C PHE A 8 -0.71 8.99 -8.74
N THR A 9 0.51 9.43 -8.99
CA THR A 9 1.51 9.67 -7.94
C THR A 9 1.00 10.61 -6.85
N LEU A 10 0.24 11.64 -7.21
CA LEU A 10 -0.39 12.57 -6.27
C LEU A 10 -1.45 11.89 -5.38
N THR A 11 -2.23 10.96 -5.92
CA THR A 11 -3.33 10.33 -5.15
C THR A 11 -2.80 9.43 -4.05
N ALA A 12 -1.61 8.84 -4.24
CA ALA A 12 -0.92 8.09 -3.19
C ALA A 12 -0.61 8.98 -1.98
N GLY A 13 -0.02 10.17 -2.24
CA GLY A 13 0.26 11.16 -1.20
C GLY A 13 -1.01 11.64 -0.48
N LEU A 14 -2.02 12.07 -1.25
CA LEU A 14 -3.30 12.56 -0.68
C LEU A 14 -3.99 11.49 0.17
N THR A 15 -4.03 10.24 -0.29
CA THR A 15 -4.63 9.13 0.46
C THR A 15 -3.86 8.85 1.75
N ALA A 16 -2.52 8.88 1.70
CA ALA A 16 -1.71 8.70 2.90
C ALA A 16 -1.96 9.80 3.95
N GLU A 17 -2.13 11.04 3.51
CA GLU A 17 -2.51 12.15 4.40
C GLU A 17 -3.90 11.97 4.99
N MET A 18 -4.90 11.61 4.17
CA MET A 18 -6.28 11.37 4.61
C MET A 18 -6.39 10.22 5.62
N LEU A 19 -5.54 9.20 5.49
CA LEU A 19 -5.45 8.07 6.42
C LEU A 19 -4.62 8.39 7.68
N GLY A 20 -4.06 9.59 7.80
CA GLY A 20 -3.23 9.99 8.94
C GLY A 20 -1.84 9.34 8.97
N LEU A 21 -1.36 8.82 7.84
CA LEU A 21 -0.04 8.20 7.71
C LEU A 21 1.08 9.24 7.53
N ALA A 22 0.71 10.44 7.08
CA ALA A 22 1.57 11.61 6.98
C ALA A 22 0.79 12.89 7.35
N PRO A 23 1.47 13.98 7.78
CA PRO A 23 0.84 15.27 7.96
C PRO A 23 0.24 15.80 6.66
N ARG A 24 -0.83 16.61 6.76
CA ARG A 24 -1.47 17.25 5.61
C ARG A 24 -0.47 18.11 4.82
N GLY A 25 -0.43 17.93 3.51
CA GLY A 25 0.54 18.55 2.60
C GLY A 25 1.92 17.88 2.55
N GLU A 26 2.15 16.84 3.35
CA GLU A 26 3.46 16.18 3.48
C GLU A 26 3.44 14.71 3.03
N GLY A 27 2.38 14.23 2.37
CA GLY A 27 2.26 12.82 1.94
C GLY A 27 3.44 12.35 1.10
N PHE A 28 3.98 13.20 0.24
CA PHE A 28 5.13 12.90 -0.62
C PHE A 28 6.41 12.55 0.17
N THR A 29 6.53 12.99 1.43
CA THR A 29 7.72 12.77 2.26
C THR A 29 7.94 11.28 2.54
N LEU A 30 6.88 10.47 2.58
CA LEU A 30 6.97 9.02 2.77
C LEU A 30 7.82 8.34 1.68
N TRP A 31 7.65 8.76 0.42
CA TRP A 31 8.46 8.25 -0.69
C TRP A 31 9.82 8.95 -0.78
N LYS A 32 9.85 10.28 -0.60
CA LYS A 32 11.11 11.07 -0.65
C LYS A 32 12.14 10.58 0.38
N ASN A 33 11.70 10.22 1.59
CA ASN A 33 12.57 9.76 2.67
C ASN A 33 12.83 8.25 2.60
N GLY A 34 12.17 7.52 1.68
CA GLY A 34 12.27 6.07 1.59
C GLY A 34 11.55 5.32 2.72
N ASP A 35 10.62 5.96 3.43
CA ASP A 35 9.78 5.30 4.45
C ASP A 35 8.81 4.29 3.79
N ALA A 36 8.31 4.60 2.60
CA ALA A 36 7.30 3.84 1.86
C ALA A 36 7.82 2.59 1.14
N ARG A 37 9.14 2.44 0.97
CA ARG A 37 9.72 1.31 0.22
C ARG A 37 9.58 -0.02 0.98
N PRO A 38 9.67 -1.17 0.31
CA PRO A 38 9.90 -2.46 0.98
C PRO A 38 11.05 -2.38 1.99
N GLY A 39 10.83 -2.85 3.22
CA GLY A 39 11.78 -2.73 4.33
C GLY A 39 11.91 -1.33 4.95
N GLY A 40 11.17 -0.33 4.45
CA GLY A 40 11.05 0.99 5.06
C GLY A 40 10.24 0.98 6.36
N ARG A 41 10.15 2.14 7.02
CA ARG A 41 9.44 2.29 8.30
C ARG A 41 7.94 2.06 8.17
N LEU A 42 7.36 2.46 7.04
CA LEU A 42 5.94 2.25 6.73
C LEU A 42 5.83 1.78 5.29
N PRO A 43 6.06 0.49 4.99
CA PRO A 43 5.99 0.00 3.62
C PRO A 43 4.58 0.21 3.03
N ILE A 44 4.53 0.79 1.83
CA ILE A 44 3.30 1.10 1.09
C ILE A 44 3.37 0.45 -0.28
N ASN A 45 2.30 -0.25 -0.67
CA ASN A 45 2.16 -0.85 -2.00
C ASN A 45 3.37 -1.72 -2.38
N THR A 46 3.68 -2.71 -1.54
CA THR A 46 4.89 -3.57 -1.65
C THR A 46 4.99 -4.36 -2.95
N ASN A 47 3.86 -4.58 -3.64
CA ASN A 47 3.81 -5.17 -4.99
C ASN A 47 4.07 -4.18 -6.13
N GLY A 48 4.26 -2.89 -5.85
CA GLY A 48 4.45 -1.82 -6.84
C GLY A 48 3.20 -0.96 -7.10
N GLY A 49 2.06 -1.23 -6.48
CA GLY A 49 0.90 -0.35 -6.58
C GLY A 49 0.22 -0.37 -7.96
N GLY A 50 -0.82 0.44 -8.11
CA GLY A 50 -1.54 0.68 -9.36
C GLY A 50 -0.65 1.34 -10.41
N LEU A 51 0.39 2.05 -9.96
CA LEU A 51 1.36 2.72 -10.80
C LEU A 51 2.33 1.77 -11.52
N SER A 52 2.66 0.60 -10.93
CA SER A 52 3.66 -0.32 -11.51
C SER A 52 3.19 -1.76 -11.70
N PHE A 53 2.31 -2.29 -10.84
CA PHE A 53 1.90 -3.69 -10.91
C PHE A 53 0.85 -3.92 -11.99
N ASN A 54 -0.32 -3.29 -11.83
CA ASN A 54 -1.38 -3.16 -12.82
C ASN A 54 -2.44 -2.21 -12.27
N HIS A 55 -3.30 -1.69 -13.15
CA HIS A 55 -4.40 -0.82 -12.74
C HIS A 55 -5.75 -1.34 -13.26
N SER A 56 -6.11 -2.58 -12.91
CA SER A 56 -7.40 -3.14 -13.31
C SER A 56 -8.59 -2.35 -12.72
N GLY A 57 -9.77 -2.44 -13.34
CA GLY A 57 -10.99 -1.80 -12.82
C GLY A 57 -11.39 -2.29 -11.42
N MET A 58 -10.80 -3.38 -10.93
CA MET A 58 -11.02 -3.95 -9.60
C MET A 58 -9.81 -3.79 -8.67
N TYR A 59 -8.89 -2.85 -8.94
CA TYR A 59 -7.58 -2.76 -8.27
C TYR A 59 -7.61 -2.80 -6.72
N GLY A 60 -8.71 -2.38 -6.08
CA GLY A 60 -8.90 -2.56 -4.63
C GLY A 60 -8.78 -4.00 -4.14
N MET A 61 -9.14 -5.00 -4.97
CA MET A 61 -8.96 -6.41 -4.63
C MET A 61 -7.48 -6.82 -4.60
N GLN A 62 -6.67 -6.27 -5.49
CA GLN A 62 -5.23 -6.53 -5.55
C GLN A 62 -4.51 -5.94 -4.33
N LEU A 63 -4.98 -4.80 -3.81
CA LEU A 63 -4.50 -4.24 -2.55
C LEU A 63 -4.75 -5.21 -1.38
N LEU A 64 -5.94 -5.83 -1.32
CA LEU A 64 -6.28 -6.82 -0.30
C LEU A 64 -5.45 -8.10 -0.41
N VAL A 65 -5.28 -8.61 -1.64
CA VAL A 65 -4.46 -9.81 -1.89
C VAL A 65 -3.02 -9.58 -1.44
N GLU A 66 -2.44 -8.44 -1.76
CA GLU A 66 -1.07 -8.14 -1.34
C GLU A 66 -0.94 -7.96 0.17
N ALA A 67 -1.90 -7.27 0.81
CA ALA A 67 -1.93 -7.17 2.26
C ALA A 67 -1.98 -8.56 2.93
N TYR A 68 -2.82 -9.47 2.41
CA TYR A 68 -2.87 -10.86 2.88
C TYR A 68 -1.53 -11.57 2.69
N ARG A 69 -0.89 -11.45 1.52
CA ARG A 69 0.41 -12.09 1.25
C ARG A 69 1.49 -11.66 2.23
N GLN A 70 1.59 -10.36 2.51
CA GLN A 70 2.57 -9.83 3.47
C GLN A 70 2.29 -10.31 4.90
N LEU A 71 1.03 -10.19 5.34
CA LEU A 71 0.63 -10.55 6.70
C LEU A 71 0.76 -12.06 6.97
N SER A 72 0.40 -12.90 5.99
CA SER A 72 0.54 -14.37 6.06
C SER A 72 1.98 -14.88 5.85
N GLY A 73 2.92 -14.00 5.48
CA GLY A 73 4.30 -14.40 5.18
C GLY A 73 4.46 -15.21 3.89
N THR A 74 3.48 -15.14 2.98
CA THR A 74 3.51 -15.83 1.67
C THR A 74 3.98 -14.93 0.52
N ALA A 75 4.27 -13.67 0.82
CA ALA A 75 4.89 -12.75 -0.15
C ALA A 75 6.25 -13.25 -0.63
N GLU A 76 6.55 -12.96 -1.89
CA GLU A 76 7.87 -13.14 -2.48
C GLU A 76 8.65 -11.82 -2.35
N ASP A 77 9.98 -11.89 -2.41
CA ASP A 77 10.86 -10.72 -2.35
C ASP A 77 10.69 -9.75 -3.53
N GLY A 78 10.00 -10.18 -4.59
CA GLY A 78 9.72 -9.41 -5.80
C GLY A 78 10.91 -9.31 -6.77
N ILE A 79 12.05 -9.92 -6.43
CA ILE A 79 13.30 -9.86 -7.22
C ILE A 79 13.74 -11.26 -7.63
N ASN A 80 13.84 -12.19 -6.69
CA ASN A 80 14.35 -13.54 -6.92
C ASN A 80 13.27 -14.62 -6.74
N GLY A 81 12.03 -14.23 -6.44
CA GLY A 81 10.94 -15.16 -6.13
C GLY A 81 11.15 -15.87 -4.78
N ILE A 82 12.05 -15.35 -3.93
CA ILE A 82 12.35 -15.96 -2.64
C ILE A 82 11.23 -15.59 -1.67
N LYS A 83 10.62 -16.59 -1.05
CA LYS A 83 9.60 -16.37 -0.02
C LYS A 83 10.22 -15.62 1.16
N GLY A 84 9.61 -14.50 1.53
CA GLY A 84 10.11 -13.63 2.58
C GLY A 84 9.17 -12.45 2.81
N LYS A 85 9.30 -11.84 3.98
CA LYS A 85 8.51 -10.66 4.32
C LYS A 85 9.20 -9.40 3.80
N GLN A 86 8.56 -8.67 2.89
CA GLN A 86 9.01 -7.33 2.49
C GLN A 86 8.76 -6.28 3.60
N THR A 87 8.15 -6.70 4.71
CA THR A 87 7.83 -5.87 5.88
C THR A 87 7.69 -6.71 7.14
N SER A 88 8.12 -6.21 8.30
CA SER A 88 7.85 -6.84 9.60
C SER A 88 6.45 -6.53 10.15
N ALA A 89 5.61 -5.80 9.40
CA ALA A 89 4.30 -5.37 9.86
C ALA A 89 3.38 -6.54 10.23
N ARG A 90 2.65 -6.37 11.35
CA ARG A 90 1.58 -7.25 11.81
C ARG A 90 0.18 -6.71 11.51
N SER A 91 0.10 -5.46 11.07
CA SER A 91 -1.14 -4.82 10.66
C SER A 91 -0.98 -4.06 9.34
N CYS A 92 -2.07 -4.03 8.57
CA CYS A 92 -2.16 -3.34 7.29
C CYS A 92 -3.47 -2.55 7.20
N VAL A 93 -3.36 -1.26 6.89
CA VAL A 93 -4.52 -0.49 6.39
C VAL A 93 -4.62 -0.70 4.89
N VAL A 94 -5.80 -1.04 4.40
CA VAL A 94 -6.09 -1.22 2.97
C VAL A 94 -7.14 -0.18 2.59
N ASN A 95 -6.83 0.68 1.63
CA ASN A 95 -7.74 1.72 1.18
C ASN A 95 -7.92 1.66 -0.35
N GLY A 96 -9.15 1.42 -0.77
CA GLY A 96 -9.58 1.48 -2.17
C GLY A 96 -10.30 2.79 -2.46
N THR A 97 -10.12 3.32 -3.67
CA THR A 97 -10.84 4.50 -4.16
C THR A 97 -11.48 4.23 -5.51
N GLY A 98 -12.71 4.71 -5.70
CA GLY A 98 -13.51 4.54 -6.93
C GLY A 98 -14.08 5.86 -7.45
N GLY A 99 -14.38 5.88 -8.76
CA GLY A 99 -14.82 7.09 -9.46
C GLY A 99 -13.72 8.16 -9.50
N SER A 100 -14.11 9.43 -9.53
CA SER A 100 -13.20 10.58 -9.49
C SER A 100 -12.82 10.93 -8.05
N LEU A 101 -12.25 9.97 -7.32
CA LEU A 101 -11.98 10.06 -5.87
C LEU A 101 -13.25 10.29 -5.02
N SER A 102 -14.40 9.84 -5.50
CA SER A 102 -15.72 10.12 -4.90
C SER A 102 -16.17 9.07 -3.88
N THR A 103 -15.61 7.86 -3.96
CA THR A 103 -15.97 6.75 -3.08
C THR A 103 -14.71 6.10 -2.53
N THR A 104 -14.64 5.91 -1.21
CA THR A 104 -13.52 5.24 -0.57
C THR A 104 -14.00 4.11 0.34
N GLY A 105 -13.24 3.02 0.39
CA GLY A 105 -13.45 1.90 1.31
C GLY A 105 -12.15 1.58 2.02
N THR A 106 -12.19 1.51 3.36
CA THR A 106 -11.02 1.24 4.19
C THR A 106 -11.23 -0.02 5.02
N LEU A 107 -10.22 -0.88 5.05
CA LEU A 107 -10.15 -2.06 5.89
C LEU A 107 -8.86 -2.04 6.73
N VAL A 108 -8.93 -2.58 7.94
CA VAL A 108 -7.76 -2.80 8.81
C VAL A 108 -7.62 -4.30 9.01
N LEU A 109 -6.50 -4.85 8.56
CA LEU A 109 -6.15 -6.27 8.69
C LEU A 109 -5.06 -6.43 9.75
N THR A 110 -5.16 -7.47 10.58
CA THR A 110 -4.16 -7.81 11.59
C THR A 110 -3.84 -9.31 11.50
N ALA A 111 -2.57 -9.66 11.67
CA ALA A 111 -2.11 -11.05 11.80
C ALA A 111 -1.79 -11.36 13.26
N ASP A 112 -2.39 -12.45 13.75
CA ASP A 112 -2.18 -13.00 15.10
C ASP A 112 -0.76 -13.54 15.29
#